data_AF-A0A502E678-F1
#
_entry.id   AF-A0A502E678-F1
#
_cell.length_a   1.000
_cell.length_b   1.000
_cell.length_c   1.000
_cell.angle_alpha   90.00
_cell.angle_beta   90.00
_cell.angle_gamma   90.00
#
_symmetry.space_group_name_H-M   'P 1'
#
loop_
_entity.id
_entity.type
_entity.pdbx_description
1 polymer ?
#
loop_
_entity_poly.entity_id
_entity_poly.type
_entity_poly.pdbx_seq_one_letter_code
_entity_poly.pdbx_strand_id
1 'polypeptide(L)'
;MVGTAPDPIIARERIKALSPDVLTLDIEMPRMDGLSFLRRLMALRPMPVVVVSTLTQKGTDAAVQAMELGAVDYVAKPLLDIRHGMEELGAELVAKVKLAAQARPRARREEPAAPSLLTVDPRLSTAGRVVAIGASTGGVETLQRMLTRLPASAPAILVTQHMPAGFTSSFARRLDAQCAVTVIEA
;
A
#
# COMPACT_ATOMS: atom_id res chain seq x y z
N MET A 1 9.15 -19.89 8.68
CA MET A 1 7.72 -19.62 8.95
C MET A 1 7.42 -20.09 10.36
N VAL A 2 6.83 -19.25 11.22
CA VAL A 2 6.58 -19.58 12.64
C VAL A 2 5.15 -20.07 12.91
N GLY A 3 4.21 -19.79 12.01
CA GLY A 3 2.83 -20.24 12.07
C GLY A 3 2.01 -19.73 10.88
N THR A 4 0.83 -20.32 10.68
CA THR A 4 -0.18 -19.90 9.68
C THR A 4 -1.51 -19.64 10.38
N ALA A 5 -2.53 -19.10 9.73
CA ALA A 5 -3.88 -19.07 10.29
C ALA A 5 -4.91 -19.04 9.15
N PRO A 6 -6.00 -19.82 9.24
CA PRO A 6 -7.02 -19.85 8.19
C PRO A 6 -8.05 -18.71 8.32
N ASP A 7 -8.07 -18.01 9.46
CA ASP A 7 -9.02 -16.93 9.72
C ASP A 7 -8.46 -15.87 10.71
N PRO A 8 -9.06 -14.67 10.77
CA PRO A 8 -8.65 -13.57 11.65
C PRO A 8 -8.65 -13.87 13.16
N ILE A 9 -9.53 -14.76 13.62
CA ILE A 9 -9.67 -15.06 15.05
C ILE A 9 -8.47 -15.87 15.50
N ILE A 10 -8.16 -16.96 14.78
CA ILE A 10 -6.98 -17.80 15.02
C ILE A 10 -5.70 -16.99 14.77
N ALA A 11 -5.68 -16.14 13.74
CA ALA A 11 -4.54 -15.27 13.46
C ALA A 11 -4.20 -14.39 14.65
N ARG A 12 -5.19 -13.77 15.30
CA ARG A 12 -4.98 -12.92 16.47
C ARG A 12 -4.36 -13.67 17.64
N GLU A 13 -4.81 -14.88 17.91
CA GLU A 13 -4.25 -15.72 18.98
C GLU A 13 -2.81 -16.11 18.68
N ARG A 14 -2.52 -16.55 17.44
CA ARG A 14 -1.18 -16.94 17.02
C ARG A 14 -0.21 -15.76 16.98
N ILE A 15 -0.65 -14.57 16.56
CA ILE A 15 0.18 -13.36 16.60
C ILE A 15 0.58 -13.03 18.04
N LYS A 16 -0.33 -13.18 19.02
CA LYS A 16 -0.01 -12.98 20.43
C LYS A 16 0.98 -14.02 20.95
N ALA A 17 0.75 -15.29 20.66
CA ALA A 17 1.58 -16.39 21.15
C ALA A 17 2.98 -16.43 20.52
N LEU A 18 3.08 -16.17 19.21
CA LEU A 18 4.30 -16.36 18.43
C LEU A 18 5.10 -15.07 18.23
N SER A 19 4.47 -13.91 18.43
CA SER A 19 5.08 -12.58 18.19
C SER A 19 5.90 -12.51 16.89
N PRO A 20 5.29 -12.78 15.73
CA PRO A 20 6.01 -12.80 14.45
C PRO A 20 6.53 -11.42 14.06
N ASP A 21 7.67 -11.39 13.36
CA ASP A 21 8.28 -10.16 12.84
C ASP A 21 7.53 -9.59 11.63
N VAL A 22 6.94 -10.46 10.80
CA VAL A 22 6.19 -10.10 9.60
C VAL A 22 4.95 -10.97 9.49
N LEU A 23 3.83 -10.36 9.10
CA LEU A 23 2.60 -11.04 8.77
C LEU A 23 2.35 -10.97 7.26
N THR A 24 2.10 -12.12 6.63
CA THR A 24 1.52 -12.17 5.29
C THR A 24 0.01 -12.31 5.40
N LEU A 25 -0.77 -11.41 4.79
CA LEU A 25 -2.22 -11.35 4.95
C LEU A 25 -2.94 -11.48 3.61
N ASP A 26 -3.78 -12.50 3.47
CA ASP A 26 -4.77 -12.55 2.40
C ASP A 26 -5.93 -11.58 2.72
N ILE A 27 -6.30 -10.72 1.78
CA ILE A 27 -7.46 -9.83 1.97
C ILE A 27 -8.78 -10.56 1.66
N GLU A 28 -8.75 -11.53 0.76
CA GLU A 28 -9.92 -12.27 0.30
C GLU A 28 -10.17 -13.50 1.18
N MET A 29 -10.57 -13.27 2.42
CA MET A 29 -10.91 -14.35 3.35
C MET A 29 -12.42 -14.62 3.43
N PRO A 30 -12.84 -15.88 3.58
CA PRO A 30 -14.24 -16.22 3.82
C PRO A 30 -14.70 -15.72 5.20
N ARG A 31 -15.94 -15.21 5.28
CA ARG A 31 -16.65 -14.74 6.50
C ARG A 31 -16.21 -13.39 7.08
N MET A 32 -14.99 -12.93 6.84
CA MET A 32 -14.52 -11.61 7.33
C MET A 32 -13.62 -10.94 6.29
N ASP A 33 -13.83 -9.64 6.10
CA ASP A 33 -13.01 -8.79 5.25
C ASP A 33 -11.60 -8.61 5.85
N GLY A 34 -10.56 -9.02 5.11
CA GLY A 34 -9.17 -8.91 5.56
C GLY A 34 -8.71 -7.47 5.81
N LEU A 35 -9.33 -6.48 5.17
CA LEU A 35 -9.06 -5.07 5.45
C LEU A 35 -9.55 -4.65 6.84
N SER A 36 -10.72 -5.15 7.24
CA SER A 36 -11.26 -4.93 8.57
C SER A 36 -10.38 -5.54 9.66
N PHE A 37 -9.79 -6.72 9.39
CA PHE A 37 -8.78 -7.32 10.26
C PHE A 37 -7.50 -6.47 10.33
N LEU A 38 -6.94 -6.08 9.18
CA LEU A 38 -5.74 -5.25 9.11
C LEU A 38 -5.92 -3.94 9.88
N ARG A 39 -7.04 -3.25 9.69
CA ARG A 39 -7.36 -2.00 10.40
C ARG A 39 -7.31 -2.17 11.91
N ARG A 40 -7.92 -3.23 12.44
CA ARG A 40 -7.93 -3.52 13.88
C ARG A 40 -6.56 -3.94 14.39
N LEU A 41 -5.84 -4.76 13.61
CA LEU A 41 -4.48 -5.18 13.93
C LEU A 41 -3.56 -3.97 14.04
N MET A 42 -3.54 -3.10 13.03
CA MET A 42 -2.67 -1.92 13.00
C MET A 42 -3.01 -0.90 14.09
N ALA A 43 -4.26 -0.83 14.55
CA ALA A 43 -4.66 0.02 15.67
C ALA A 43 -4.21 -0.53 17.04
N LEU A 44 -4.29 -1.85 17.25
CA LEU A 44 -4.01 -2.49 18.55
C LEU A 44 -2.55 -2.93 18.70
N ARG A 45 -1.94 -3.41 17.62
CA ARG A 45 -0.57 -3.93 17.56
C ARG A 45 0.00 -3.74 16.15
N PRO A 46 0.42 -2.50 15.81
CA PRO A 46 1.09 -2.23 14.54
C PRO A 46 2.30 -3.16 14.37
N MET A 47 2.35 -3.85 13.23
CA MET A 47 3.43 -4.77 12.87
C MET A 47 3.58 -4.82 11.35
N PRO A 48 4.74 -5.25 10.81
CA PRO A 48 4.92 -5.35 9.38
C PRO A 48 3.93 -6.32 8.75
N VAL A 49 3.11 -5.83 7.81
CA VAL A 49 2.17 -6.65 7.05
C VAL A 49 2.46 -6.55 5.56
N VAL A 50 2.63 -7.70 4.91
CA VAL A 50 2.64 -7.84 3.45
C VAL A 50 1.33 -8.45 3.01
N VAL A 51 0.61 -7.74 2.16
CA VAL A 51 -0.69 -8.16 1.65
C VAL A 51 -0.54 -9.12 0.48
N VAL A 52 -1.46 -10.07 0.35
CA VAL A 52 -1.58 -10.95 -0.80
C VAL A 52 -2.98 -10.74 -1.39
N SER A 53 -3.09 -10.26 -2.63
CA SER A 53 -4.36 -9.89 -3.25
C SER A 53 -4.44 -10.33 -4.70
N THR A 54 -5.65 -10.49 -5.26
CA THR A 54 -5.83 -10.82 -6.68
C THR A 54 -5.65 -9.61 -7.60
N LEU A 55 -5.43 -9.86 -8.90
CA LEU A 55 -5.40 -8.84 -9.95
C LEU A 55 -6.80 -8.41 -10.45
N THR A 56 -7.86 -8.83 -9.76
CA THR A 56 -9.21 -8.34 -10.07
C THR A 56 -9.34 -6.87 -9.64
N GLN A 57 -10.26 -6.11 -10.24
CA GLN A 57 -10.50 -4.72 -9.84
C GLN A 57 -10.79 -4.57 -8.33
N LYS A 58 -11.56 -5.51 -7.77
CA LYS A 58 -11.85 -5.53 -6.34
C LYS A 58 -10.59 -5.84 -5.52
N GLY A 59 -9.74 -6.74 -5.99
CA GLY A 59 -8.48 -7.10 -5.34
C GLY A 59 -7.45 -5.97 -5.38
N THR A 60 -7.34 -5.24 -6.50
CA THR A 60 -6.42 -4.11 -6.67
C THR A 60 -6.84 -2.94 -5.77
N ASP A 61 -8.13 -2.58 -5.77
CA ASP A 61 -8.68 -1.52 -4.92
C ASP A 61 -8.49 -1.85 -3.43
N ALA A 62 -8.70 -3.11 -3.05
CA ALA A 62 -8.51 -3.57 -1.70
C ALA A 62 -7.03 -3.51 -1.26
N ALA A 63 -6.09 -3.91 -2.12
CA ALA A 63 -4.68 -3.83 -1.81
C ALA A 63 -4.19 -2.38 -1.66
N VAL A 64 -4.63 -1.46 -2.52
CA VAL A 64 -4.34 -0.02 -2.37
C VAL A 64 -4.89 0.49 -1.04
N GLN A 65 -6.11 0.11 -0.67
CA GLN A 65 -6.69 0.45 0.64
C GLN A 65 -5.89 -0.15 1.81
N ALA A 66 -5.32 -1.34 1.66
CA ALA A 66 -4.50 -1.95 2.69
C ALA A 66 -3.21 -1.15 2.96
N MET A 67 -2.60 -0.58 1.93
CA MET A 67 -1.44 0.32 2.07
C MET A 67 -1.80 1.55 2.91
N GLU A 68 -2.98 2.15 2.71
CA GLU A 68 -3.48 3.26 3.54
C GLU A 68 -3.72 2.87 5.00
N LEU A 69 -4.05 1.60 5.25
CA LEU A 69 -4.21 1.05 6.59
C LEU A 69 -2.87 0.72 7.25
N GLY A 70 -1.75 0.90 6.55
CA GLY A 70 -0.39 0.71 7.04
C GLY A 70 0.22 -0.66 6.70
N ALA A 71 -0.30 -1.37 5.70
CA ALA A 71 0.45 -2.46 5.08
C ALA A 71 1.75 -1.91 4.49
N VAL A 72 2.83 -2.69 4.61
CA VAL A 72 4.17 -2.30 4.12
C VAL A 72 4.27 -2.44 2.62
N ASP A 73 3.71 -3.53 2.10
CA ASP A 73 3.73 -3.87 0.68
C ASP A 73 2.62 -4.88 0.35
N TYR A 74 2.48 -5.23 -0.92
CA TYR A 74 1.58 -6.27 -1.40
C TYR A 74 2.25 -7.17 -2.45
N VAL A 75 1.61 -8.31 -2.71
CA VAL A 75 1.96 -9.29 -3.74
C VAL A 75 0.68 -9.72 -4.46
N ALA A 76 0.75 -9.86 -5.79
CA ALA A 76 -0.37 -10.25 -6.62
C ALA A 76 -0.48 -11.79 -6.74
N LYS A 77 -1.63 -12.36 -6.41
CA LYS A 77 -1.91 -13.79 -6.62
C LYS A 77 -1.95 -14.09 -8.13
N PRO A 78 -1.24 -15.13 -8.62
CA PRO A 78 -1.31 -15.51 -10.02
C PRO A 78 -2.68 -16.09 -10.34
N LEU A 79 -3.28 -15.61 -11.44
CA LEU A 79 -4.55 -16.11 -11.97
C LEU A 79 -4.36 -17.10 -13.11
N LEU A 80 -3.22 -17.03 -13.80
CA LEU A 80 -2.86 -17.83 -14.97
C LEU A 80 -1.53 -18.54 -14.69
N ASP A 81 -1.37 -19.73 -15.29
CA ASP A 81 -0.22 -20.62 -15.09
C ASP A 81 0.24 -20.73 -13.62
N ILE A 82 -0.61 -21.36 -12.81
CA ILE A 82 -0.45 -21.45 -11.35
C ILE A 82 0.93 -22.03 -10.98
N ARG A 83 1.52 -22.93 -11.78
CA ARG A 83 2.82 -23.54 -11.42
C ARG A 83 3.96 -22.54 -11.51
N HIS A 84 4.20 -21.92 -12.66
CA HIS A 84 5.26 -20.92 -12.80
C HIS A 84 4.95 -19.66 -11.98
N GLY A 85 3.68 -19.22 -11.98
CA GLY A 85 3.25 -18.07 -11.20
C GLY A 85 3.45 -18.25 -9.69
N MET A 86 3.39 -19.48 -9.17
CA MET A 86 3.70 -19.76 -7.77
C MET A 86 5.18 -19.68 -7.44
N GLU A 87 6.07 -20.04 -8.36
CA GLU A 87 7.51 -19.90 -8.16
C GLU A 87 7.92 -18.43 -8.14
N GLU A 88 7.41 -17.64 -9.10
CA GLU A 88 7.62 -16.19 -9.16
C GLU A 88 7.02 -15.49 -7.94
N LEU A 89 5.79 -15.83 -7.56
CA LEU A 89 5.15 -15.33 -6.35
C LEU A 89 5.98 -15.64 -5.11
N GLY A 90 6.49 -16.87 -5.01
CA GLY A 90 7.32 -17.30 -3.90
C GLY A 90 8.58 -16.44 -3.77
N ALA A 91 9.28 -16.20 -4.88
CA ALA A 91 10.46 -15.35 -4.92
C ALA A 91 10.14 -13.89 -4.53
N GLU A 92 9.07 -13.33 -5.10
CA GLU A 92 8.62 -11.95 -4.81
C GLU A 92 8.21 -11.79 -3.34
N LEU A 93 7.43 -12.73 -2.82
CA LEU A 93 6.96 -12.71 -1.43
C LEU A 93 8.13 -12.81 -0.46
N VAL A 94 9.12 -13.67 -0.72
CA VAL A 94 10.33 -13.76 0.12
C VAL A 94 11.09 -12.44 0.12
N ALA A 95 11.26 -11.79 -1.03
CA ALA A 95 11.94 -10.50 -1.11
C ALA A 95 11.20 -9.42 -0.30
N LYS A 96 9.88 -9.31 -0.46
CA LYS A 96 9.05 -8.33 0.25
C LYS A 96 8.96 -8.60 1.75
N VAL A 97 8.89 -9.86 2.18
CA VAL A 97 8.95 -10.22 3.60
C VAL A 97 10.28 -9.79 4.23
N LYS A 98 11.40 -10.02 3.54
CA LYS A 98 12.73 -9.58 4.03
C LYS A 98 12.83 -8.07 4.16
N LEU A 99 12.28 -7.32 3.21
CA LEU A 99 12.21 -5.85 3.28
C LEU A 99 11.27 -5.39 4.40
N ALA A 100 10.10 -6.03 4.53
CA ALA A 100 9.12 -5.69 5.56
C ALA A 100 9.63 -5.97 6.98
N ALA A 101 10.46 -6.98 7.18
CA ALA A 101 11.09 -7.27 8.48
C ALA A 101 11.96 -6.11 9.00
N GLN A 102 12.48 -5.27 8.08
CA GLN A 102 13.26 -4.08 8.44
C GLN A 102 12.38 -2.83 8.58
N ALA A 103 11.12 -2.90 8.12
CA ALA A 103 10.19 -1.80 8.25
C ALA A 103 9.81 -1.61 9.72
N ARG A 104 9.68 -0.34 10.12
CA ARG A 104 9.12 0.04 11.42
C ARG A 104 7.78 0.69 11.17
N PRO A 105 6.70 -0.10 10.96
CA PRO A 105 5.36 0.46 10.84
C PRO A 105 5.09 1.21 12.13
N ARG A 106 5.06 2.55 12.03
CA ARG A 106 4.71 3.38 13.17
C ARG A 106 3.27 3.06 13.52
N ALA A 107 2.98 2.92 14.82
CA ALA A 107 1.60 3.12 15.27
C ALA A 107 1.12 4.41 14.61
N ARG A 108 -0.04 4.35 13.95
CA ARG A 108 -0.66 5.52 13.32
C ARG A 108 -0.73 6.60 14.39
N ARG A 109 0.28 7.48 14.42
CA ARG A 109 0.20 8.72 15.16
C ARG A 109 -0.95 9.41 14.47
N GLU A 110 -1.98 9.79 15.23
CA GLU A 110 -3.05 10.62 14.71
C GLU A 110 -2.38 11.85 14.09
N GLU A 111 -2.17 11.81 12.78
CA GLU A 111 -1.82 12.98 12.02
C GLU A 111 -3.02 13.92 12.14
N PRO A 112 -2.80 15.24 12.33
CA PRO A 112 -3.89 16.19 12.50
C PRO A 112 -4.91 16.05 11.37
N ALA A 113 -6.18 16.26 11.71
CA ALA A 113 -7.29 16.18 10.76
C ALA A 113 -7.02 17.05 9.51
N ALA A 114 -7.13 16.39 8.35
CA ALA A 114 -6.92 16.90 6.99
C ALA A 114 -5.51 17.48 6.69
N PRO A 115 -4.78 16.95 5.68
CA PRO A 115 -3.54 17.56 5.23
C PRO A 115 -3.78 19.01 4.78
N SER A 116 -3.12 19.99 5.39
CA SER A 116 -3.11 21.35 4.87
C SER A 116 -2.30 21.37 3.57
N LEU A 117 -2.84 22.04 2.54
CA LEU A 117 -2.13 22.26 1.29
C LEU A 117 -0.83 23.04 1.54
N LEU A 118 0.21 22.68 0.79
CA LEU A 118 1.47 23.41 0.76
C LEU A 118 1.26 24.75 0.06
N THR A 119 1.90 25.80 0.59
CA THR A 119 1.94 27.11 -0.05
C THR A 119 3.04 27.13 -1.10
N VAL A 120 2.68 27.39 -2.35
CA VAL A 120 3.64 27.70 -3.42
C VAL A 120 3.84 29.21 -3.46
N ASP A 121 5.08 29.69 -3.49
CA ASP A 121 5.37 31.11 -3.66
C ASP A 121 4.84 31.55 -5.04
N PRO A 122 3.86 32.46 -5.11
CA PRO A 122 3.25 32.88 -6.38
C PRO A 122 4.23 33.58 -7.31
N ARG A 123 5.41 33.99 -6.83
CA ARG A 123 6.48 34.59 -7.65
C ARG A 123 7.29 33.53 -8.42
N LEU A 124 7.21 32.26 -8.02
CA LEU A 124 7.93 31.18 -8.68
C LEU A 124 7.08 30.63 -9.84
N SER A 125 7.57 30.79 -11.07
CA SER A 125 6.95 30.14 -12.23
C SER A 125 7.17 28.63 -12.19
N THR A 126 6.08 27.87 -12.25
CA THR A 126 6.07 26.41 -12.44
C THR A 126 6.02 26.00 -13.91
N ALA A 127 5.80 26.97 -14.82
CA ALA A 127 5.75 26.71 -16.25
C ALA A 127 7.07 26.11 -16.76
N GLY A 128 6.97 24.99 -17.48
CA GLY A 128 8.12 24.28 -18.03
C GLY A 128 8.96 23.49 -17.01
N ARG A 129 8.53 23.40 -15.74
CA ARG A 129 9.21 22.59 -14.72
C ARG A 129 8.54 21.23 -14.56
N VAL A 130 9.37 20.19 -14.45
CA VAL A 130 8.93 18.81 -14.22
C VAL A 130 9.69 18.25 -13.02
N VAL A 131 8.98 17.54 -12.15
CA VAL A 131 9.53 16.73 -11.06
C VAL A 131 9.37 15.26 -11.42
N ALA A 132 10.45 14.48 -11.38
CA ALA A 132 10.39 13.03 -11.58
C ALA A 132 10.58 12.31 -10.24
N ILE A 133 9.71 11.34 -9.93
CA ILE A 133 9.72 10.58 -8.67
C ILE A 133 9.73 9.09 -9.00
N GLY A 134 10.70 8.35 -8.44
CA GLY A 134 10.72 6.90 -8.46
C GLY A 134 10.41 6.33 -7.08
N ALA A 135 9.51 5.36 -6.99
CA ALA A 135 9.07 4.78 -5.71
C ALA A 135 8.79 3.26 -5.81
N SER A 136 8.84 2.57 -4.66
CA SER A 136 8.67 1.11 -4.54
C SER A 136 7.96 0.76 -3.22
N THR A 137 8.55 -0.08 -2.35
CA THR A 137 7.97 -0.43 -1.04
C THR A 137 7.71 0.82 -0.18
N GLY A 138 6.50 0.92 0.41
CA GLY A 138 6.04 2.12 1.12
C GLY A 138 5.80 3.36 0.24
N GLY A 139 6.04 3.25 -1.07
CA GLY A 139 5.87 4.34 -2.04
C GLY A 139 4.43 4.81 -2.17
N VAL A 140 3.47 3.89 -2.15
CA VAL A 140 2.03 4.18 -2.23
C VAL A 140 1.59 5.17 -1.14
N GLU A 141 1.88 4.86 0.13
CA GLU A 141 1.53 5.72 1.26
C GLU A 141 2.28 7.07 1.22
N THR A 142 3.54 7.04 0.79
CA THR A 142 4.39 8.24 0.72
C THR A 142 3.92 9.19 -0.37
N LEU A 143 3.64 8.67 -1.57
CA LEU A 143 3.09 9.41 -2.69
C LEU A 143 1.74 10.01 -2.33
N GLN A 144 0.85 9.24 -1.71
CA GLN A 144 -0.45 9.75 -1.27
C GLN A 144 -0.30 10.91 -0.29
N ARG A 145 0.51 10.77 0.76
CA ARG A 145 0.76 11.86 1.73
C ARG A 145 1.39 13.09 1.10
N MET A 146 2.25 12.90 0.10
CA MET A 146 2.92 14.01 -0.57
C MET A 146 1.97 14.73 -1.53
N LEU A 147 1.32 13.99 -2.43
CA LEU A 147 0.51 14.53 -3.51
C LEU A 147 -0.79 15.17 -3.02
N THR A 148 -1.42 14.62 -1.97
CA THR A 148 -2.64 15.20 -1.37
C THR A 148 -2.41 16.57 -0.74
N ARG A 149 -1.15 16.93 -0.46
CA ARG A 149 -0.77 18.25 0.06
C ARG A 149 -0.39 19.24 -1.04
N LEU A 150 -0.32 18.83 -2.30
CA LEU A 150 0.05 19.72 -3.38
C LEU A 150 -1.14 20.61 -3.79
N PRO A 151 -0.94 21.92 -3.97
CA PRO A 151 -1.96 22.77 -4.58
C PRO A 151 -2.04 22.53 -6.09
N ALA A 152 -3.16 22.92 -6.70
CA ALA A 152 -3.37 22.83 -8.14
C ALA A 152 -2.32 23.58 -8.99
N SER A 153 -1.60 24.54 -8.40
CA SER A 153 -0.52 25.30 -9.05
C SER A 153 0.85 24.60 -9.03
N ALA A 154 0.94 23.39 -8.47
CA ALA A 154 2.18 22.61 -8.44
C ALA A 154 2.72 22.35 -9.86
N PRO A 155 4.06 22.22 -10.04
CA PRO A 155 4.65 21.84 -11.32
C PRO A 155 4.21 20.43 -11.75
N ALA A 156 4.41 20.10 -13.02
CA ALA A 156 4.12 18.75 -13.52
C ALA A 156 4.98 17.71 -12.79
N ILE A 157 4.38 16.57 -12.40
CA ILE A 157 5.05 15.50 -11.68
C ILE A 157 4.88 14.20 -12.46
N LEU A 158 6.00 13.56 -12.81
CA LEU A 158 6.04 12.22 -13.38
C LEU A 158 6.42 11.23 -12.26
N VAL A 159 5.61 10.19 -12.08
CA VAL A 159 5.83 9.18 -11.05
C VAL A 159 6.02 7.81 -11.70
N THR A 160 7.12 7.14 -11.39
CA THR A 160 7.32 5.72 -11.66
C THR A 160 7.24 4.96 -10.34
N GLN A 161 6.29 4.05 -10.24
CA GLN A 161 6.04 3.29 -9.03
C GLN A 161 6.01 1.80 -9.38
N HIS A 162 6.84 0.99 -8.71
CA HIS A 162 6.89 -0.45 -8.95
C HIS A 162 5.60 -1.12 -8.45
N MET A 163 4.66 -1.34 -9.39
CA MET A 163 3.33 -1.90 -9.16
C MET A 163 2.90 -2.71 -10.40
N PRO A 164 2.21 -3.85 -10.26
CA PRO A 164 1.68 -4.60 -11.39
C PRO A 164 0.63 -3.82 -12.17
N ALA A 165 0.44 -4.21 -13.44
CA ALA A 165 -0.63 -3.69 -14.28
C ALA A 165 -2.00 -3.88 -13.60
N GLY A 166 -2.85 -2.85 -13.67
CA GLY A 166 -4.17 -2.82 -13.03
C GLY A 166 -4.18 -2.27 -11.60
N PHE A 167 -3.07 -2.37 -10.87
CA PHE A 167 -2.94 -1.68 -9.57
C PHE A 167 -2.64 -0.19 -9.76
N THR A 168 -1.87 0.14 -10.80
CA THR A 168 -1.51 1.51 -11.19
C THR A 168 -2.74 2.36 -11.50
N SER A 169 -3.71 1.83 -12.25
CA SER A 169 -4.95 2.53 -12.60
C SER A 169 -5.84 2.79 -11.38
N SER A 170 -6.02 1.79 -10.50
CA SER A 170 -6.72 1.92 -9.22
C SER A 170 -6.08 2.96 -8.32
N PHE A 171 -4.74 2.99 -8.27
CA PHE A 171 -4.00 3.97 -7.46
C PHE A 171 -4.11 5.39 -8.03
N ALA A 172 -3.92 5.56 -9.35
CA ALA A 172 -4.05 6.87 -10.01
C ALA A 172 -5.43 7.48 -9.81
N ARG A 173 -6.51 6.69 -10.04
CA ARG A 173 -7.90 7.14 -9.83
C ARG A 173 -8.15 7.59 -8.39
N ARG A 174 -7.57 6.87 -7.44
CA ARG A 174 -7.72 7.20 -6.01
C ARG A 174 -6.97 8.46 -5.62
N LEU A 175 -5.75 8.66 -6.16
CA LEU A 175 -5.01 9.89 -5.96
C LEU A 175 -5.74 11.08 -6.58
N ASP A 176 -6.26 10.95 -7.80
CA ASP A 176 -7.02 12.00 -8.48
C ASP A 176 -8.24 12.46 -7.66
N ALA A 177 -8.94 11.51 -7.03
CA ALA A 177 -10.08 11.80 -6.16
C ALA A 177 -9.71 12.50 -4.83
N GLN A 178 -8.43 12.49 -4.44
CA GLN A 178 -7.96 13.00 -3.14
C GLN A 178 -7.02 14.21 -3.25
N CYS A 179 -6.48 14.50 -4.44
CA CYS A 179 -5.51 15.56 -4.66
C CYS A 179 -6.17 16.79 -5.30
N ALA A 180 -5.59 17.98 -5.07
CA ALA A 180 -5.98 19.18 -5.81
C ALA A 180 -5.38 19.24 -7.23
N VAL A 181 -4.29 18.49 -7.45
CA VAL A 181 -3.72 18.25 -8.78
C VAL A 181 -4.44 17.09 -9.46
N THR A 182 -4.60 17.17 -10.77
CA THR A 182 -5.11 16.06 -11.59
C THR A 182 -4.07 14.95 -11.67
N VAL A 183 -4.50 13.70 -11.47
CA VAL A 183 -3.65 12.52 -11.54
C VAL A 183 -4.23 11.53 -12.56
N ILE A 184 -3.39 11.11 -13.50
CA ILE A 184 -3.75 10.13 -14.53
C ILE A 184 -2.68 9.03 -14.61
N GLU A 185 -3.11 7.83 -14.96
CA GLU A 185 -2.19 6.79 -15.42
C GLU A 185 -1.70 7.16 -16.84
N ALA A 186 -0.39 7.05 -17.07
CA ALA A 186 0.26 7.41 -18.32
C ALA A 186 0.26 6.27 -19.34
#